data_AF-A0A1M5S6H8-F1
#
_entry.id   AF-A0A1M5S6H8-F1
#
_cell.length_a   1.000
_cell.length_b   1.000
_cell.length_c   1.000
_cell.angle_alpha   90.00
_cell.angle_beta   90.00
_cell.angle_gamma   90.00
#
_symmetry.space_group_name_H-M   'P 1'
#
loop_
_entity.id
_entity.type
_entity.pdbx_description
1 polymer ?
#
loop_
_entity_poly.entity_id
_entity_poly.type
_entity_poly.pdbx_seq_one_letter_code
_entity_poly.pdbx_strand_id
1 'polypeptide(L)'
;MAQQSFAKTVLETLTAEARKRGGEVSVDELSCALLLQTRAEHKRMTNALSDLVKSGRAGRVRQGVYAVASREREPDRREVMWRTLRMRKSVTVADLQEFAGVAASYAEEWLQMLARRGVVRRAEPAGSDQECSWRLIRSDLVEMPLDTAKAKRLRALRRKRKTELQQALDRISDGLGTVRKLIQTLGDDQ
;
A
#
# COMPACT_ATOMS: atom_id res chain seq x y z
N MET A 1 10.12 -28.82 24.72
CA MET A 1 10.42 -27.94 23.55
C MET A 1 9.26 -28.04 22.58
N ALA A 2 8.53 -26.94 22.31
CA ALA A 2 7.43 -26.98 21.35
C ALA A 2 7.98 -27.24 19.95
N GLN A 3 7.54 -28.33 19.30
CA GLN A 3 7.89 -28.60 17.90
C GLN A 3 7.39 -27.43 17.05
N GLN A 4 8.30 -26.67 16.46
CA GLN A 4 7.92 -25.63 15.50
C GLN A 4 7.25 -26.30 14.30
N SER A 5 6.08 -25.80 13.91
CA SER A 5 5.35 -26.33 12.76
C SER A 5 6.20 -26.22 11.50
N PHE A 6 6.28 -27.29 10.72
CA PHE A 6 7.04 -27.33 9.47
C PHE A 6 6.65 -26.19 8.50
N ALA A 7 5.37 -25.80 8.46
CA ALA A 7 4.90 -24.66 7.66
C ALA A 7 5.51 -23.32 8.10
N LYS A 8 5.78 -23.16 9.41
CA LYS A 8 6.47 -21.97 9.94
C LYS A 8 7.91 -21.93 9.46
N THR A 9 8.62 -23.05 9.50
CA THR A 9 9.99 -23.16 8.98
C THR A 9 10.04 -22.84 7.49
N VAL A 10 9.11 -23.38 6.68
CA VAL A 10 9.02 -23.07 5.24
C VAL A 10 8.81 -21.58 5.00
N LEU A 11 7.93 -20.93 5.78
CA LEU A 11 7.67 -19.49 5.66
C LEU A 11 8.88 -18.63 6.05
N GLU A 12 9.59 -19.00 7.11
CA GLU A 12 10.80 -18.30 7.56
C GLU A 12 11.91 -18.40 6.51
N THR A 13 12.13 -19.60 5.95
CA THR A 13 13.11 -19.81 4.88
C THR A 13 12.72 -19.07 3.61
N LEU A 14 11.44 -19.09 3.21
CA LEU A 14 10.92 -18.29 2.10
C LEU A 14 11.20 -16.80 2.32
N THR A 15 10.98 -16.31 3.54
CA THR A 15 11.22 -14.90 3.87
C THR A 15 12.70 -14.53 3.82
N ALA A 16 13.57 -15.41 4.33
CA ALA A 16 15.00 -15.20 4.30
C ALA A 16 15.54 -15.19 2.86
N GLU A 17 15.15 -16.16 2.03
CA GLU A 17 15.60 -16.25 0.63
C GLU A 17 15.02 -15.14 -0.24
N ALA A 18 13.75 -14.76 -0.04
CA ALA A 18 13.13 -13.66 -0.78
C ALA A 18 13.88 -12.34 -0.53
N ARG A 19 14.35 -12.08 0.70
CA ARG A 19 15.14 -10.88 1.02
C ARG A 19 16.47 -10.84 0.28
N LYS A 20 17.11 -12.00 0.08
CA LYS A 20 18.41 -12.08 -0.61
C LYS A 20 18.26 -11.90 -2.13
N ARG A 21 17.16 -12.38 -2.70
CA ARG A 21 16.97 -12.53 -4.16
C ARG A 21 16.04 -11.49 -4.80
N GLY A 22 15.56 -10.51 -4.02
CA GLY A 22 14.73 -9.42 -4.55
C GLY A 22 13.23 -9.69 -4.54
N GLY A 23 12.75 -10.62 -3.71
CA GLY A 23 11.34 -10.81 -3.39
C GLY A 23 10.70 -12.10 -3.90
N GLU A 24 11.35 -12.80 -4.84
CA GLU A 24 10.87 -14.05 -5.43
C GLU A 24 11.82 -15.21 -5.14
N VAL A 25 11.26 -16.40 -4.92
CA VAL A 25 12.02 -17.63 -4.64
C VAL A 25 11.36 -18.81 -5.33
N SER A 26 12.15 -19.59 -6.04
CA SER A 26 11.71 -20.84 -6.67
C SER A 26 11.61 -22.00 -5.67
N VAL A 27 10.84 -23.03 -6.06
CA VAL A 27 10.70 -24.27 -5.29
C VAL A 27 12.05 -24.97 -5.11
N ASP A 28 12.90 -24.95 -6.13
CA ASP A 28 14.21 -25.58 -6.08
C ASP A 28 15.14 -24.84 -5.11
N GLU A 29 15.15 -23.51 -5.15
CA GLU A 29 15.90 -22.68 -4.19
C GLU A 29 15.44 -22.90 -2.75
N LEU A 30 14.12 -22.98 -2.52
CA LEU A 30 13.57 -23.31 -1.22
C LEU A 30 13.99 -24.70 -0.75
N SER A 31 13.97 -25.67 -1.65
CA SER A 31 14.38 -27.05 -1.35
C SER A 31 15.85 -27.13 -0.98
N CYS A 32 16.71 -26.44 -1.73
CA CYS A 32 18.13 -26.32 -1.42
C CYS A 32 18.35 -25.64 -0.06
N ALA A 33 17.62 -24.56 0.23
CA ALA A 33 17.74 -23.84 1.50
C ALA A 33 17.27 -24.67 2.72
N LEU A 34 16.31 -25.56 2.52
CA LEU A 34 15.80 -26.48 3.55
C LEU A 34 16.55 -27.81 3.62
N LEU A 35 17.54 -28.04 2.73
CA LEU A 35 18.31 -29.27 2.62
C LEU A 35 17.44 -30.52 2.46
N LEU A 36 16.33 -30.42 1.73
CA LEU A 36 15.44 -31.56 1.49
C LEU A 36 16.08 -32.50 0.47
N GLN A 37 16.11 -33.80 0.78
CA GLN A 37 16.77 -34.80 -0.07
C GLN A 37 15.79 -35.79 -0.68
N THR A 38 14.64 -36.00 -0.03
CA THR A 38 13.70 -37.05 -0.42
C THR A 38 12.46 -36.47 -1.11
N ARG A 39 11.89 -37.22 -2.06
CA ARG A 39 10.63 -36.83 -2.73
C ARG A 39 9.47 -36.60 -1.74
N ALA A 40 9.45 -37.34 -0.64
CA ALA A 40 8.43 -37.19 0.41
C ALA A 40 8.54 -35.82 1.09
N GLU A 41 9.76 -35.36 1.40
CA GLU A 41 10.02 -34.03 1.96
C GLU A 41 9.68 -32.92 0.97
N HIS A 42 10.06 -33.06 -0.30
CA HIS A 42 9.67 -32.12 -1.35
C HIS A 42 8.14 -31.99 -1.43
N LYS A 43 7.41 -33.11 -1.43
CA LYS A 43 5.94 -33.11 -1.43
C LYS A 43 5.37 -32.42 -0.19
N ARG A 44 5.97 -32.66 0.99
CA ARG A 44 5.58 -32.00 2.24
C ARG A 44 5.79 -30.49 2.18
N MET A 45 6.90 -30.02 1.60
CA MET A 45 7.17 -28.61 1.36
C MET A 45 6.16 -27.99 0.40
N THR A 46 5.86 -28.64 -0.73
CA THR A 46 4.88 -28.12 -1.70
C THR A 46 3.47 -28.04 -1.13
N ASN A 47 3.09 -28.99 -0.27
CA ASN A 47 1.82 -28.94 0.45
C ASN A 47 1.80 -27.76 1.44
N ALA A 48 2.88 -27.59 2.22
CA ALA A 48 3.00 -26.46 3.14
C ALA A 48 2.95 -25.10 2.41
N LEU A 49 3.62 -24.96 1.25
CA LEU A 49 3.52 -23.77 0.40
C LEU A 49 2.08 -23.55 -0.10
N SER A 50 1.38 -24.61 -0.49
CA SER A 50 -0.01 -24.51 -0.92
C SER A 50 -0.92 -24.01 0.21
N ASP A 51 -0.71 -24.47 1.44
CA ASP A 51 -1.45 -24.02 2.61
C ASP A 51 -1.09 -22.57 3.01
N LEU A 52 0.18 -22.18 2.87
CA LEU A 52 0.63 -20.80 3.06
C LEU A 52 0.04 -19.84 2.03
N VAL A 53 -0.15 -20.28 0.78
CA VAL A 53 -0.84 -19.51 -0.25
C VAL A 53 -2.33 -19.39 0.04
N LYS A 54 -3.00 -20.49 0.41
CA LYS A 54 -4.42 -20.45 0.81
C LYS A 54 -4.68 -19.53 2.01
N SER A 55 -3.75 -19.47 2.95
CA SER A 55 -3.82 -18.59 4.12
C SER A 55 -3.34 -17.16 3.86
N GLY A 56 -2.95 -16.81 2.62
CA GLY A 56 -2.51 -15.46 2.27
C GLY A 56 -1.16 -15.05 2.85
N ARG A 57 -0.38 -15.99 3.40
CA ARG A 57 0.97 -15.74 3.95
C ARG A 57 2.08 -15.83 2.91
N ALA A 58 1.83 -16.51 1.80
CA ALA A 58 2.68 -16.55 0.62
C ALA A 58 1.86 -16.23 -0.63
N GLY A 59 2.50 -15.67 -1.66
CA GLY A 59 1.90 -15.44 -2.97
C GLY A 59 2.57 -16.31 -4.02
N ARG A 60 1.80 -16.93 -4.91
CA ARG A 60 2.35 -17.63 -6.08
C ARG A 60 2.49 -16.62 -7.23
N VAL A 61 3.72 -16.31 -7.62
CA VAL A 61 4.00 -15.36 -8.71
C VAL A 61 3.81 -16.06 -10.07
N ARG A 62 4.41 -17.24 -10.21
CA ARG A 62 4.30 -18.10 -11.41
C ARG A 62 4.47 -19.57 -11.01
N GLN A 63 4.39 -20.48 -11.97
CA GLN A 63 4.57 -21.90 -11.69
C GLN A 63 5.95 -22.16 -11.08
N GLY A 64 5.98 -22.73 -9.87
CA GLY A 64 7.22 -23.05 -9.17
C GLY A 64 7.94 -21.85 -8.54
N VAL A 65 7.35 -20.64 -8.54
CA VAL A 65 7.94 -19.44 -7.94
C VAL A 65 6.96 -18.77 -6.99
N TYR A 66 7.43 -18.50 -5.79
CA TYR A 66 6.68 -17.96 -4.68
C TYR A 66 7.34 -16.68 -4.17
N ALA A 67 6.52 -15.76 -3.69
CA ALA A 67 6.95 -14.59 -2.97
C ALA A 67 6.35 -14.63 -1.57
N VAL A 68 7.03 -13.99 -0.61
CA VAL A 68 6.39 -13.71 0.67
C VAL A 68 5.19 -12.82 0.36
N ALA A 69 4.00 -13.18 0.85
CA ALA A 69 2.90 -12.25 0.76
C ALA A 69 3.34 -11.01 1.53
N SER A 70 3.49 -9.87 0.85
CA SER A 70 3.54 -8.59 1.54
C SER A 70 2.35 -8.60 2.47
N ARG A 71 2.55 -8.51 3.80
CA ARG A 71 1.49 -8.40 4.80
C ARG A 71 0.31 -7.72 4.13
N GLU A 72 -0.82 -8.43 4.02
CA GLU A 72 -2.02 -7.97 3.33
C GLU A 72 -2.03 -6.45 3.34
N ARG A 73 -1.79 -5.85 2.17
CA ARG A 73 -1.87 -4.40 2.08
C ARG A 73 -3.27 -4.12 2.55
N GLU A 74 -3.42 -3.55 3.75
CA GLU A 74 -4.74 -3.29 4.34
C GLU A 74 -5.59 -2.75 3.21
N PRO A 75 -6.72 -3.40 2.88
CA PRO A 75 -7.50 -3.01 1.72
C PRO A 75 -7.71 -1.51 1.81
N ASP A 76 -7.41 -0.78 0.72
CA ASP A 76 -7.45 0.68 0.76
C ASP A 76 -8.81 1.06 1.35
N ARG A 77 -8.81 1.84 2.43
CA ARG A 77 -10.05 2.19 3.14
C ARG A 77 -11.09 2.75 2.17
N ARG A 78 -10.65 3.38 1.08
CA ARG A 78 -11.50 3.83 -0.03
C ARG A 78 -12.18 2.69 -0.78
N GLU A 79 -11.48 1.60 -1.06
CA GLU A 79 -12.04 0.40 -1.69
C GLU A 79 -13.08 -0.26 -0.78
N VAL A 80 -12.80 -0.33 0.52
CA VAL A 80 -13.77 -0.86 1.51
C VAL A 80 -15.02 0.02 1.52
N MET A 81 -14.88 1.34 1.67
CA MET A 81 -16.00 2.29 1.60
C MET A 81 -16.78 2.17 0.29
N TRP A 82 -16.10 2.05 -0.84
CA TRP A 82 -16.73 1.89 -2.16
C TRP A 82 -17.53 0.59 -2.26
N ARG A 83 -16.98 -0.52 -1.75
CA ARG A 83 -17.65 -1.82 -1.73
C ARG A 83 -18.91 -1.77 -0.85
N THR A 84 -18.81 -1.15 0.33
CA THR A 84 -19.96 -0.94 1.23
C THR A 84 -21.07 -0.12 0.57
N LEU A 85 -20.70 1.01 -0.07
CA LEU A 85 -21.65 1.85 -0.80
C LEU A 85 -22.35 1.09 -1.94
N ARG A 86 -21.61 0.28 -2.71
CA ARG A 86 -22.16 -0.50 -3.81
C ARG A 86 -23.10 -1.61 -3.34
N MET A 87 -22.80 -2.23 -2.20
CA MET A 87 -23.64 -3.27 -1.61
C MET A 87 -24.94 -2.69 -1.06
N ARG A 88 -24.86 -1.63 -0.24
CA ARG A 88 -26.03 -1.09 0.46
C ARG A 88 -26.87 -0.10 -0.36
N LYS A 89 -26.32 0.46 -1.45
CA LYS A 89 -26.89 1.52 -2.32
C LYS A 89 -27.20 2.84 -1.62
N SER A 90 -27.42 2.83 -0.31
CA SER A 90 -27.58 3.97 0.57
C SER A 90 -26.72 3.74 1.81
N VAL A 91 -25.93 4.74 2.20
CA VAL A 91 -25.07 4.67 3.40
C VAL A 91 -25.08 6.00 4.15
N THR A 92 -24.95 5.96 5.47
CA THR A 92 -24.65 7.14 6.29
C THR A 92 -23.15 7.26 6.53
N VAL A 93 -22.73 8.36 7.17
CA VAL A 93 -21.33 8.51 7.62
C VAL A 93 -21.00 7.47 8.68
N ALA A 94 -21.91 7.24 9.64
CA ALA A 94 -21.74 6.25 10.70
C ALA A 94 -21.53 4.83 10.14
N ASP A 95 -22.28 4.44 9.11
CA ASP A 95 -22.07 3.16 8.41
C ASP A 95 -20.62 3.02 7.91
N LEU A 96 -20.08 4.06 7.27
CA LEU A 96 -18.71 3.98 6.73
C LEU A 96 -17.66 3.92 7.85
N GLN A 97 -17.92 4.53 9.01
CA GLN A 97 -17.04 4.40 10.17
C GLN A 97 -17.03 2.96 10.70
N GLU A 98 -18.21 2.35 10.85
CA GLU A 98 -18.37 0.99 11.34
C GLU A 98 -17.74 -0.03 10.39
N PHE A 99 -18.01 0.05 9.08
CA PHE A 99 -17.56 -0.95 8.11
C PHE A 99 -16.12 -0.75 7.61
N ALA A 100 -15.66 0.49 7.47
CA ALA A 100 -14.34 0.79 6.90
C ALA A 100 -13.32 1.29 7.94
N GLY A 101 -13.70 1.48 9.21
CA GLY A 101 -12.80 1.92 10.27
C GLY A 101 -12.18 3.30 10.01
N VAL A 102 -12.92 4.19 9.35
CA VAL A 102 -12.46 5.54 9.01
C VAL A 102 -13.01 6.59 9.97
N ALA A 103 -12.32 7.73 10.07
CA ALA A 103 -12.84 8.90 10.77
C ALA A 103 -14.02 9.52 10.00
N ALA A 104 -15.00 10.06 10.73
CA ALA A 104 -16.20 10.71 10.16
C ALA A 104 -15.85 11.78 9.11
N SER A 105 -14.89 12.66 9.44
CA SER A 105 -14.44 13.73 8.53
C SER A 105 -13.89 13.19 7.20
N TYR A 106 -13.18 12.06 7.24
CA TYR A 106 -12.64 11.43 6.04
C TYR A 106 -13.73 10.80 5.17
N ALA A 107 -14.69 10.11 5.80
CA ALA A 107 -15.84 9.54 5.12
C ALA A 107 -16.70 10.65 4.47
N GLU A 108 -16.92 11.76 5.18
CA GLU A 108 -17.66 12.91 4.67
C GLU A 108 -16.97 13.56 3.47
N GLU A 109 -15.66 13.86 3.56
CA GLU A 109 -14.89 14.39 2.43
C GLU A 109 -14.98 13.48 1.19
N TRP A 110 -14.91 12.16 1.41
CA TRP A 110 -14.99 11.17 0.34
C TRP A 110 -16.39 11.13 -0.31
N LEU A 111 -17.46 11.16 0.48
CA LEU A 111 -18.84 11.22 -0.01
C LEU A 111 -19.12 12.54 -0.75
N GLN A 112 -18.66 13.67 -0.24
CA GLN A 112 -18.76 14.96 -0.93
C GLN A 112 -18.03 14.95 -2.27
N MET A 113 -16.85 14.33 -2.34
CA MET A 113 -16.10 14.16 -3.59
C MET A 113 -16.89 13.31 -4.60
N LEU A 114 -17.52 12.22 -4.17
CA LEU A 114 -18.40 11.42 -5.03
C LEU A 114 -19.65 12.17 -5.48
N ALA A 115 -20.22 13.01 -4.61
CA ALA A 115 -21.39 13.83 -4.93
C ALA A 115 -21.08 14.89 -5.98
N ARG A 116 -19.93 15.57 -5.87
CA ARG A 116 -19.44 16.52 -6.89
C ARG A 116 -19.23 15.86 -8.25
N ARG A 117 -18.97 14.55 -8.28
CA ARG A 117 -18.82 13.75 -9.50
C ARG A 117 -20.13 13.15 -10.01
N GLY A 118 -21.26 13.41 -9.34
CA GLY A 118 -22.57 12.87 -9.71
C GLY A 118 -22.68 11.36 -9.51
N VAL A 119 -21.86 10.76 -8.65
CA VAL A 119 -21.91 9.32 -8.34
C VAL A 119 -22.96 9.02 -7.26
N VAL A 120 -23.00 9.87 -6.23
CA VAL A 120 -23.98 9.79 -5.13
C VAL A 120 -24.80 11.07 -5.04
N ARG A 121 -26.01 10.98 -4.50
CA ARG A 121 -26.86 12.11 -4.13
C ARG A 121 -27.04 12.11 -2.62
N ARG A 122 -26.94 13.28 -2.01
CA ARG A 122 -27.39 13.46 -0.62
C ARG A 122 -28.91 13.38 -0.60
N ALA A 123 -29.46 12.45 0.16
CA ALA A 123 -30.87 12.39 0.47
C ALA A 123 -31.11 13.20 1.75
N GLU A 124 -32.10 14.07 1.72
CA GLU A 124 -32.51 14.82 2.90
C GLU A 124 -33.11 13.85 3.93
N PRO A 125 -32.80 14.05 5.23
CA PRO A 125 -33.39 13.23 6.26
C PRO A 125 -34.91 13.48 6.31
N ALA A 126 -35.69 12.43 6.54
CA ALA A 126 -37.15 12.54 6.61
C ALA A 126 -37.65 13.22 7.91
N GLY A 127 -36.74 13.56 8.83
CA GLY A 127 -37.02 14.26 10.08
C GLY A 127 -35.77 14.91 10.68
N SER A 128 -35.94 15.73 11.71
CA SER A 128 -34.85 16.51 12.34
C SER A 128 -33.76 15.67 13.03
N ASP A 129 -34.04 14.40 13.31
CA ASP A 129 -33.17 13.51 14.10
C ASP A 129 -32.53 12.39 13.27
N GLN A 130 -32.73 12.39 11.94
CA GLN A 130 -32.13 11.38 11.06
C GLN A 130 -30.83 11.89 10.44
N GLU A 131 -29.82 11.01 10.41
CA GLU A 131 -28.57 11.30 9.71
C GLU A 131 -28.81 11.45 8.21
N CYS A 132 -28.05 12.36 7.59
CA CYS A 132 -28.05 12.51 6.14
C CYS A 132 -27.56 11.23 5.47
N SER A 133 -28.41 10.61 4.66
CA SER A 133 -28.06 9.42 3.90
C SER A 133 -27.56 9.78 2.50
N TRP A 134 -26.64 8.99 1.98
CA TRP A 134 -26.05 9.18 0.65
C TRP A 134 -26.44 8.00 -0.23
N ARG A 135 -27.18 8.29 -1.31
CA ARG A 135 -27.69 7.28 -2.23
C ARG A 135 -26.88 7.24 -3.52
N LEU A 136 -26.49 6.05 -3.95
CA LEU A 136 -25.83 5.83 -5.23
C LEU A 136 -26.81 6.10 -6.39
N ILE A 137 -26.48 7.05 -7.28
CA ILE A 137 -27.30 7.41 -8.45
C ILE A 137 -27.00 6.47 -9.63
N ARG A 138 -25.71 6.16 -9.84
CA ARG A 138 -25.24 5.31 -10.94
C ARG A 138 -24.79 3.95 -10.40
N SER A 139 -25.62 2.93 -10.57
CA SER A 139 -25.31 1.55 -10.16
C SER A 139 -24.24 0.87 -11.01
N ASP A 140 -24.02 1.37 -12.23
CA ASP A 140 -23.30 0.63 -13.27
C ASP A 140 -21.78 0.90 -13.27
N LEU A 141 -21.30 1.74 -12.36
CA LEU A 141 -19.87 1.98 -12.18
C LEU A 141 -19.23 0.77 -11.49
N VAL A 142 -18.58 -0.08 -12.29
CA VAL A 142 -17.79 -1.21 -11.80
C VAL A 142 -16.52 -0.73 -11.09
N GLU A 143 -15.92 0.34 -11.58
CA GLU A 143 -14.64 0.87 -11.11
C GLU A 143 -14.79 2.08 -10.17
N MET A 144 -13.91 2.14 -9.16
CA MET A 144 -13.88 3.26 -8.20
C MET A 144 -13.30 4.52 -8.86
N PRO A 145 -13.95 5.68 -8.74
CA PRO A 145 -13.41 6.93 -9.27
C PRO A 145 -12.10 7.32 -8.58
N LEU A 146 -11.01 7.46 -9.33
CA LEU A 146 -9.70 7.87 -8.79
C LEU A 146 -9.66 9.39 -8.50
N ASP A 147 -9.04 9.79 -7.39
CA ASP A 147 -8.82 11.21 -7.06
C ASP A 147 -7.60 11.78 -7.82
N THR A 148 -7.80 12.05 -9.11
CA THR A 148 -6.77 12.61 -9.98
C THR A 148 -6.42 14.07 -9.63
N ALA A 149 -7.33 14.82 -9.01
CA ALA A 149 -7.15 16.24 -8.70
C ALA A 149 -6.19 16.45 -7.52
N LYS A 150 -6.36 15.71 -6.42
CA LYS A 150 -5.45 15.78 -5.26
C LYS A 150 -4.07 15.26 -5.62
N ALA A 151 -3.99 14.22 -6.47
CA ALA A 151 -2.72 13.71 -7.00
C ALA A 151 -1.96 14.75 -7.84
N LYS A 152 -2.65 15.51 -8.70
CA LYS A 152 -2.04 16.62 -9.46
C LYS A 152 -1.52 17.73 -8.53
N ARG A 153 -2.29 18.12 -7.52
CA ARG A 153 -1.89 19.14 -6.54
C ARG A 153 -0.66 18.72 -5.72
N LEU A 154 -0.61 17.46 -5.27
CA LEU A 154 0.56 16.92 -4.56
C LEU A 154 1.81 16.85 -5.46
N ARG A 155 1.66 16.50 -6.75
CA ARG A 155 2.77 16.53 -7.72
C ARG A 155 3.31 17.95 -7.91
N ALA A 156 2.44 18.95 -8.03
CA ALA A 156 2.84 20.35 -8.13
C ALA A 156 3.59 20.82 -6.88
N LEU A 157 3.09 20.47 -5.68
CA LEU A 157 3.71 20.84 -4.42
C LEU A 157 5.07 20.16 -4.21
N ARG A 158 5.21 18.89 -4.61
CA ARG A 158 6.51 18.18 -4.62
C ARG A 158 7.51 18.80 -5.60
N ARG A 159 7.06 19.21 -6.79
CA ARG A 159 7.92 19.91 -7.76
C ARG A 159 8.43 21.23 -7.17
N LYS A 160 7.55 22.02 -6.55
CA LYS A 160 7.92 23.29 -5.91
C LYS A 160 8.94 23.09 -4.77
N ARG A 161 8.70 22.11 -3.89
CA ARG A 161 9.66 21.77 -2.82
C ARG A 161 11.00 21.30 -3.38
N LYS A 162 11.00 20.47 -4.44
CA LYS A 162 12.24 20.00 -5.07
C LYS A 162 13.05 21.17 -5.63
N THR A 163 12.41 22.14 -6.29
CA THR A 163 13.09 23.32 -6.83
C THR A 163 13.65 24.21 -5.73
N GLU A 164 12.91 24.43 -4.64
CA GLU A 164 13.38 25.21 -3.48
C GLU A 164 14.60 24.55 -2.82
N LEU A 165 14.57 23.22 -2.67
CA LEU A 165 15.66 22.46 -2.06
C LEU A 165 16.90 22.43 -2.96
N GLN A 166 16.71 22.33 -4.27
CA GLN A 166 17.80 22.43 -5.24
C GLN A 166 18.49 23.80 -5.17
N GLN A 167 17.70 24.89 -5.17
CA GLN A 167 18.24 26.24 -5.03
C GLN A 167 18.99 26.45 -3.71
N ALA A 168 18.52 25.83 -2.61
CA ALA A 168 19.22 25.89 -1.33
C ALA A 168 20.56 25.14 -1.38
N LEU A 169 20.61 23.96 -2.02
CA LEU A 169 21.86 23.20 -2.22
C LEU A 169 22.85 23.95 -3.10
N ASP A 170 22.38 24.57 -4.18
CA ASP A 170 23.22 25.35 -5.09
C ASP A 170 23.87 26.53 -4.34
N ARG A 171 23.10 27.25 -3.50
CA ARG A 171 23.64 28.32 -2.65
C ARG A 171 24.69 27.84 -1.64
N ILE A 172 24.50 26.67 -1.04
CA ILE A 172 25.49 26.09 -0.12
C ILE A 172 26.76 25.72 -0.88
N SER A 173 26.62 25.11 -2.07
CA SER A 173 27.75 24.75 -2.94
C SER A 173 28.55 25.98 -3.34
N ASP A 174 27.87 27.06 -3.76
CA ASP A 174 28.51 28.33 -4.11
C ASP A 174 29.22 28.95 -2.90
N GLY A 175 28.58 28.94 -1.72
CA GLY A 175 29.18 29.38 -0.46
C GLY A 175 30.46 28.62 -0.13
N LEU A 176 30.44 27.29 -0.20
CA LEU A 176 31.63 26.45 0.02
C LEU A 176 32.73 26.72 -1.02
N GLY A 177 32.34 26.98 -2.27
CA GLY A 177 33.25 27.38 -3.33
C GLY A 177 33.98 28.70 -3.02
N THR A 178 33.27 29.69 -2.49
CA THR A 178 33.89 30.97 -2.07
C THR A 178 34.84 30.80 -0.89
N VAL A 179 34.47 30.01 0.11
CA VAL A 179 35.34 29.69 1.26
C VAL A 179 36.61 28.99 0.80
N ARG A 180 36.50 28.02 -0.12
CA ARG A 180 37.68 27.33 -0.69
C ARG A 180 38.62 28.29 -1.39
N LYS A 181 38.09 29.23 -2.20
CA LYS A 181 38.91 30.24 -2.89
C LYS A 181 39.65 31.15 -1.91
N LEU A 182 38.99 31.59 -0.84
CA LEU A 182 39.60 32.41 0.21
C LEU A 182 40.74 31.68 0.94
N ILE A 183 40.58 30.38 1.21
CA ILE A 183 41.64 29.55 1.82
C ILE A 183 42.85 29.45 0.88
N GLN A 184 42.64 29.28 -0.42
CA GLN A 184 43.73 29.21 -1.40
C GLN A 184 44.50 30.54 -1.48
N THR A 185 43.80 31.67 -1.57
CA THR A 185 44.45 33.00 -1.62
C THR A 185 45.26 33.32 -0.36
N LEU A 186 44.81 32.86 0.81
CA LEU A 186 45.56 33.05 2.07
C LEU A 186 46.77 32.11 2.20
N GLY A 187 46.77 30.98 1.51
CA GLY A 187 47.89 30.03 1.50
C GLY A 187 49.01 30.40 0.54
N ASP A 188 48.69 31.14 -0.54
CA ASP A 188 49.67 31.58 -1.54
C ASP A 188 50.46 32.85 -1.11
N ASP A 189 50.02 33.53 -0.04
CA ASP A 189 50.65 34.73 0.52
C ASP A 189 51.66 34.44 1.66
N GLN A 190 52.05 33.17 1.86
CA GLN A 190 53.11 32.74 2.80
C GLN A 190 54.31 32.13 2.07
#